data_AF-A0A2S9GEI5-F1
#
_entry.id   AF-A0A2S9GEI5-F1
#
_cell.length_a   1.000
_cell.length_b   1.000
_cell.length_c   1.000
_cell.angle_alpha   90.00
_cell.angle_beta   90.00
_cell.angle_gamma   90.00
#
_symmetry.space_group_name_H-M   'P 1'
#
loop_
_entity.id
_entity.type
_entity.pdbx_description
1 polymer ?
#
loop_
_entity_poly.entity_id
_entity_poly.type
_entity_poly.pdbx_seq_one_letter_code
_entity_poly.pdbx_strand_id
1 'polypeptide(L)'
;PDLPRTDFLFMLGANPLVSHGSAVRAPRVRDDLAAITRRGGRVVVVDPRRTETARAYEHLPVRPDSDAWLLLSMLHVIFGEDLAD
;
A
#
# COMPACT_ATOMS: atom_id res chain seq x y z
N PRO A 1 -2.15 15.97 -2.66
CA PRO A 1 -0.78 16.40 -3.06
C PRO A 1 0.34 15.46 -2.59
N ASP A 2 0.04 14.38 -1.84
CA ASP A 2 1.08 13.50 -1.31
C ASP A 2 1.52 12.39 -2.28
N LEU A 3 0.58 11.74 -2.98
CA LEU A 3 0.90 10.66 -3.94
C LEU A 3 1.93 11.03 -5.02
N PRO A 4 1.97 12.26 -5.58
CA PRO A 4 3.00 12.66 -6.53
C PRO A 4 4.43 12.68 -5.97
N ARG A 5 4.60 12.73 -4.64
CA ARG A 5 5.91 12.78 -3.95
C ARG A 5 6.29 11.47 -3.25
N THR A 6 5.45 10.43 -3.35
CA THR A 6 5.65 9.15 -2.66
C THR A 6 6.50 8.20 -3.49
N ASP A 7 7.64 7.73 -2.97
CA ASP A 7 8.46 6.71 -3.64
C ASP A 7 8.07 5.29 -3.25
N PHE A 8 7.49 5.11 -2.07
CA PHE A 8 6.99 3.83 -1.58
C PHE A 8 5.62 4.02 -0.94
N LEU A 9 4.60 3.40 -1.53
CA LEU A 9 3.24 3.41 -1.01
C LEU A 9 2.88 2.01 -0.48
N PHE A 10 2.65 1.92 0.82
CA PHE A 10 2.15 0.72 1.49
C PHE A 10 0.65 0.87 1.76
N MET A 11 -0.16 0.02 1.16
CA MET A 11 -1.61 0.06 1.26
C MET A 11 -2.16 -1.18 1.95
N LEU A 12 -2.74 -1.00 3.13
CA LEU A 12 -3.34 -2.07 3.91
C LEU A 12 -4.87 -2.06 3.76
N GLY A 13 -5.45 -3.17 3.29
CA GLY A 13 -6.90 -3.39 3.22
C GLY A 13 -7.66 -2.44 2.28
N ALA A 14 -6.97 -1.75 1.37
CA ALA A 14 -7.55 -0.69 0.55
C ALA A 14 -7.65 -1.08 -0.94
N ASN A 15 -8.79 -0.75 -1.56
CA ASN A 15 -9.05 -0.97 -2.98
C ASN A 15 -9.59 0.30 -3.68
N PRO A 16 -8.79 1.38 -3.78
CA PRO A 16 -9.23 2.67 -4.30
C PRO A 16 -9.58 2.65 -5.79
N LEU A 17 -9.24 1.60 -6.54
CA LEU A 17 -9.68 1.48 -7.94
C LEU A 17 -11.18 1.19 -8.08
N VAL A 18 -11.86 0.80 -6.99
CA VAL A 18 -13.30 0.50 -6.96
C VAL A 18 -14.03 1.29 -5.87
N SER A 19 -13.38 1.63 -4.76
CA SER A 19 -14.05 2.13 -3.55
C SER A 19 -14.45 3.62 -3.56
N HIS A 20 -14.52 4.28 -4.73
CA HIS A 20 -14.88 5.70 -4.89
C HIS A 20 -14.13 6.66 -3.93
N GLY A 21 -12.88 6.33 -3.59
CA GLY A 21 -12.04 7.17 -2.73
C GLY A 21 -12.30 7.06 -1.22
N SER A 22 -12.86 5.94 -0.75
CA SER A 22 -13.11 5.70 0.69
C SER A 22 -11.83 5.77 1.56
N ALA A 23 -10.68 5.32 1.03
CA ALA A 23 -9.40 5.31 1.74
C ALA A 23 -8.46 6.47 1.32
N VAL A 24 -8.58 6.94 0.08
CA VAL A 24 -7.76 8.02 -0.48
C VAL A 24 -8.66 8.90 -1.33
N ARG A 25 -8.90 10.15 -0.93
CA ARG A 25 -9.57 11.15 -1.77
C ARG A 25 -8.57 11.78 -2.72
N ALA A 26 -8.25 11.06 -3.78
CA ALA A 26 -7.52 11.58 -4.92
C ALA A 26 -8.42 11.50 -6.16
N PRO A 27 -8.77 12.64 -6.80
CA PRO A 27 -9.65 12.63 -7.97
C PRO A 27 -9.09 11.82 -9.14
N ARG A 28 -7.78 11.53 -9.12
CA ARG A 28 -7.08 10.73 -10.14
C ARG A 28 -6.25 9.62 -9.51
N VAL A 29 -6.79 8.92 -8.51
CA VAL A 29 -6.04 7.88 -7.77
C VAL A 29 -5.37 6.85 -8.69
N ARG A 30 -6.03 6.44 -9.78
CA ARG A 30 -5.45 5.52 -10.77
C ARG A 30 -4.19 6.12 -11.42
N ASP A 31 -4.27 7.37 -11.87
CA ASP A 31 -3.15 8.03 -12.56
C ASP A 31 -2.00 8.29 -11.58
N ASP A 32 -2.32 8.67 -10.35
CA ASP A 32 -1.35 8.93 -9.30
C ASP A 32 -0.60 7.64 -8.92
N LEU A 33 -1.30 6.53 -8.67
CA LEU A 33 -0.69 5.23 -8.38
C LEU A 33 0.18 4.74 -9.56
N ALA A 34 -0.29 4.88 -10.79
CA ALA A 34 0.51 4.55 -11.98
C ALA A 34 1.73 5.47 -12.14
N ALA A 35 1.62 6.73 -11.72
CA ALA A 35 2.75 7.66 -11.74
C ALA A 35 3.82 7.29 -10.69
N ILE A 36 3.45 6.68 -9.55
CA ILE A 36 4.42 6.16 -8.55
C ILE A 36 5.31 5.11 -9.20
N THR A 37 4.72 4.10 -9.82
CA THR A 37 5.49 3.01 -10.43
C THR A 37 6.26 3.46 -11.68
N ARG A 38 5.70 4.37 -12.49
CA ARG A 38 6.35 4.89 -13.70
C ARG A 38 7.65 5.66 -13.40
N ARG A 39 7.75 6.32 -12.24
CA ARG A 39 8.96 7.03 -11.82
C ARG A 39 9.95 6.18 -11.03
N GLY A 40 9.72 4.86 -10.95
CA GLY A 40 10.60 3.92 -10.23
C GLY A 40 10.23 3.68 -8.77
N GLY A 41 9.14 4.26 -8.28
CA GLY A 41 8.60 3.95 -6.96
C GLY A 41 7.85 2.62 -6.91
N ARG A 42 7.39 2.23 -5.73
CA ARG A 42 6.64 0.99 -5.49
C ARG A 42 5.28 1.25 -4.87
N VAL A 43 4.31 0.45 -5.27
CA VAL A 43 2.97 0.39 -4.64
C VAL A 43 2.78 -1.05 -4.19
N VAL A 44 2.71 -1.24 -2.87
CA VAL A 44 2.51 -2.55 -2.23
C VAL A 44 1.11 -2.58 -1.64
N VAL A 45 0.32 -3.58 -2.02
CA VAL A 45 -1.06 -3.77 -1.58
C VAL A 45 -1.11 -5.01 -0.71
N VAL A 46 -1.44 -4.81 0.56
CA VAL A 46 -1.66 -5.85 1.55
C VAL A 46 -3.15 -6.11 1.66
N ASP A 47 -3.61 -7.23 1.13
CA ASP A 47 -5.03 -7.59 1.08
C ASP A 47 -5.15 -9.12 1.07
N PRO A 48 -6.00 -9.74 1.92
CA PRO A 48 -6.23 -11.19 1.87
C PRO A 48 -6.78 -11.65 0.50
N ARG A 49 -7.44 -10.75 -0.24
CA ARG A 49 -7.99 -11.01 -1.57
C ARG A 49 -7.14 -10.30 -2.62
N ARG A 50 -7.06 -10.90 -3.81
CA ARG A 50 -6.45 -10.25 -4.97
C ARG A 50 -7.45 -9.31 -5.67
N THR A 51 -7.78 -8.21 -4.98
CA THR A 51 -8.65 -7.11 -5.41
C THR A 51 -8.10 -6.37 -6.63
N GLU A 52 -8.87 -5.46 -7.22
CA GLU A 52 -8.51 -4.72 -8.43
C GLU A 52 -7.21 -3.94 -8.25
N THR A 53 -7.04 -3.25 -7.12
CA THR A 53 -5.77 -2.59 -6.80
C THR A 53 -4.64 -3.62 -6.61
N ALA A 54 -4.88 -4.72 -5.89
CA ALA A 54 -3.87 -5.78 -5.71
C ALA A 54 -3.49 -6.51 -7.01
N ARG A 55 -4.36 -6.54 -8.03
CA ARG A 55 -4.03 -7.08 -9.35
C ARG A 55 -3.13 -6.17 -10.16
N ALA A 56 -3.21 -4.86 -9.93
CA ALA A 56 -2.48 -3.85 -10.69
C ALA A 56 -1.07 -3.58 -10.16
N TYR A 57 -0.78 -3.95 -8.91
CA TYR A 57 0.45 -3.60 -8.21
C TYR A 57 1.02 -4.80 -7.45
N GLU A 58 2.09 -4.58 -6.68
CA GLU A 58 2.68 -5.63 -5.84
C GLU A 58 1.67 -6.09 -4.79
N HIS A 59 1.41 -7.39 -4.72
CA HIS A 59 0.39 -7.95 -3.81
C HIS A 59 1.04 -8.79 -2.73
N LEU A 60 0.82 -8.41 -1.48
CA LEU A 60 1.19 -9.18 -0.30
C LEU A 60 -0.09 -9.78 0.32
N PRO A 61 -0.38 -11.07 0.10
CA PRO A 61 -1.52 -11.71 0.74
C PRO A 61 -1.27 -11.90 2.25
N VAL A 62 -2.28 -11.58 3.05
CA VAL A 62 -2.29 -11.81 4.50
C VAL A 62 -3.47 -12.70 4.90
N ARG A 63 -3.43 -13.27 6.10
CA ARG A 63 -4.63 -13.93 6.65
C ARG A 63 -5.65 -12.84 7.04
N PRO A 64 -6.96 -13.09 6.87
CA PRO A 64 -7.98 -12.17 7.41
C PRO A 64 -7.74 -11.89 8.89
N ASP A 65 -8.03 -10.66 9.32
CA ASP A 65 -7.88 -10.17 10.71
C ASP A 65 -6.46 -10.29 11.29
N SER A 66 -5.43 -10.27 10.43
CA SER A 66 -4.03 -10.41 10.85
C SER A 66 -3.15 -9.17 10.71
N ASP A 67 -3.75 -8.04 10.35
CA ASP A 67 -3.07 -6.75 10.14
C ASP A 67 -2.19 -6.33 11.32
N ALA A 68 -2.68 -6.50 12.55
CA ALA A 68 -1.94 -6.19 13.76
C ALA A 68 -0.64 -7.01 13.86
N TRP A 69 -0.67 -8.30 13.49
CA TRP A 69 0.51 -9.17 13.53
C TRP A 69 1.54 -8.75 12.48
N LEU A 70 1.09 -8.36 11.27
CA LEU A 70 1.98 -7.85 10.23
C LEU A 70 2.68 -6.57 10.70
N LEU A 71 1.90 -5.60 11.20
CA LEU A 71 2.44 -4.31 11.64
C LEU A 71 3.39 -4.47 12.83
N LEU A 72 3.07 -5.33 13.80
CA LEU A 72 3.98 -5.65 14.91
C LEU A 72 5.26 -6.32 14.43
N SER A 73 5.19 -7.20 13.43
CA SER A 73 6.37 -7.83 12.83
C SER A 73 7.26 -6.81 12.11
N MET A 74 6.65 -5.84 11.41
CA MET A 74 7.39 -4.74 10.78
C MET A 74 8.11 -3.88 11.83
N LEU A 75 7.43 -3.52 12.92
CA LEU A 75 8.05 -2.78 14.03
C LEU A 75 9.20 -3.58 14.66
N HIS A 76 9.01 -4.88 14.87
CA HIS A 76 10.05 -5.76 15.40
C HIS A 76 11.33 -5.71 14.55
N VAL A 77 11.20 -5.75 13.22
CA VAL A 77 12.34 -5.64 12.29
C VAL A 77 12.94 -4.23 12.31
N ILE A 78 12.11 -3.18 12.21
CA ILE A 78 12.58 -1.79 12.16
C ILE A 78 13.43 -1.45 13.40
N PHE A 79 12.96 -1.82 14.59
CA PHE A 79 13.72 -1.59 15.81
C PHE A 79 14.86 -2.59 16.01
N GLY A 80 14.67 -3.86 15.63
CA GLY A 80 15.68 -4.91 15.77
C GLY A 80 16.91 -4.71 14.87
N GLU A 81 16.73 -4.02 13.74
CA GLU A 81 17.78 -3.71 12.76
C GLU A 81 18.26 -2.24 12.81
N ASP A 82 17.83 -1.46 13.82
CA ASP A 82 18.22 -0.05 14.00
C ASP A 82 17.90 0.83 12.76
N LEU A 83 16.69 0.66 12.20
CA LEU A 83 16.19 1.39 11.03
C LEU A 83 15.22 2.53 11.40
N ALA A 84 14.97 2.75 12.69
CA ALA A 84 14.17 3.86 13.18
C ALA A 84 14.98 5.17 13.15
N ASP A 85 14.30 6.29 12.95
CA ASP A 85 14.86 7.66 13.06
C ASP A 85 14.83 8.15 14.51
#